data_AF-A0ABD0R6V6-F1
#
_entry.id   AF-A0ABD0R6V6-F1
#
_cell.length_a   1.000
_cell.length_b   1.000
_cell.length_c   1.000
_cell.angle_alpha   90.00
_cell.angle_beta   90.00
_cell.angle_gamma   90.00
#
_symmetry.space_group_name_H-M   'P 1'
#
loop_
_entity.id
_entity.type
_entity.pdbx_description
1 polymer ?
#
loop_
_entity_poly.entity_id
_entity_poly.type
_entity_poly.pdbx_seq_one_letter_code
_entity_poly.pdbx_strand_id
1 'polypeptide(L)'
;MVLFVPSVDVAGGYSPSMLDAIRRTLDTSKALTIQDPQHKTLSFEEVFRLATLGGSEALSLDDQIGNFVVGKDFDALRVNVCVPDGPIDLFPGEGPKVR
;
A
#
# COMPACT_ATOMS: atom_id res chain seq x y z
N MET A 1 5.36 12.34 -17.77
CA MET A 1 4.85 12.28 -16.39
C MET A 1 5.50 11.08 -15.73
N VAL A 2 6.33 11.29 -14.71
CA VAL A 2 6.97 10.18 -13.98
C VAL A 2 6.05 9.82 -12.82
N LEU A 3 5.48 8.61 -12.82
CA LEU A 3 4.74 8.11 -11.66
C LEU A 3 5.73 7.52 -10.65
N PHE A 4 5.56 7.88 -9.38
CA PHE A 4 6.31 7.32 -8.25
C PHE A 4 5.45 6.27 -7.55
N VAL A 5 6.02 5.08 -7.32
CA VAL A 5 5.33 3.95 -6.68
C VAL A 5 6.23 3.30 -5.63
N PRO A 6 5.68 2.77 -4.52
CA PRO A 6 6.44 1.97 -3.57
C PRO A 6 7.10 0.79 -4.26
N SER A 7 8.36 0.52 -3.92
CA SER A 7 9.10 -0.64 -4.39
C SER A 7 9.93 -1.21 -3.24
N VAL A 8 10.17 -2.52 -3.28
CA VAL A 8 10.98 -3.22 -2.28
C VAL A 8 12.47 -3.05 -2.52
N ASP A 9 12.87 -2.78 -3.77
CA ASP A 9 14.26 -2.59 -4.22
C ASP A 9 15.26 -3.60 -3.62
N VAL A 10 14.89 -4.88 -3.55
CA VAL A 10 15.78 -5.92 -3.00
C VAL A 10 17.00 -6.08 -3.92
N ALA A 11 18.24 -6.02 -3.42
CA ALA A 11 18.67 -6.06 -2.00
C ALA A 11 19.03 -4.70 -1.37
N GLY A 12 18.82 -3.57 -2.04
CA GLY A 12 18.93 -2.23 -1.44
C GLY A 12 17.95 -2.05 -0.29
N GLY A 13 16.73 -2.58 -0.42
CA GLY A 13 15.81 -2.87 0.67
C GLY A 13 15.97 -4.32 1.16
N TYR A 14 15.97 -4.53 2.48
CA TYR A 14 16.12 -5.87 3.05
C TYR A 14 14.85 -6.73 3.02
N SER A 15 13.67 -6.11 2.83
CA SER A 15 12.38 -6.78 2.96
C SER A 15 11.75 -6.96 1.57
N PRO A 16 11.34 -8.19 1.19
CA PRO A 16 10.62 -8.42 -0.06
C PRO A 16 9.13 -8.08 0.03
N SER A 17 8.64 -7.56 1.17
CA SER A 17 7.21 -7.32 1.39
C SER A 17 6.78 -5.94 0.90
N MET A 18 5.77 -5.89 0.01
CA MET A 18 5.13 -4.64 -0.37
C MET A 18 4.46 -3.92 0.81
N LEU A 19 4.00 -4.65 1.84
CA LEU A 19 3.49 -4.03 3.06
C LEU A 19 4.59 -3.30 3.84
N ASP A 20 5.83 -3.79 3.79
CA ASP A 20 6.99 -3.08 4.35
C ASP A 20 7.32 -1.83 3.55
N ALA A 21 7.30 -1.93 2.21
CA ALA A 21 7.49 -0.77 1.32
C ALA A 21 6.45 0.33 1.60
N ILE A 22 5.16 -0.02 1.74
CA ILE A 22 4.09 0.92 2.09
C ILE A 22 4.39 1.65 3.41
N ARG A 23 4.79 0.91 4.46
CA ARG A 23 5.13 1.50 5.77
C ARG A 23 6.29 2.48 5.64
N ARG A 24 7.36 2.09 4.96
CA ARG A 24 8.54 2.97 4.73
C ARG A 24 8.20 4.21 3.92
N THR A 25 7.33 4.10 2.93
CA THR A 25 6.85 5.25 2.16
C THR A 25 6.11 6.24 3.05
N LEU A 26 5.23 5.76 3.93
CA LEU A 26 4.52 6.61 4.90
C LEU A 26 5.49 7.28 5.88
N ASP A 27 6.46 6.52 6.43
CA ASP A 27 7.43 7.06 7.38
C ASP A 27 8.34 8.11 6.74
N THR A 28 8.75 7.86 5.49
CA THR A 28 9.52 8.84 4.71
C THR A 28 8.70 10.09 4.42
N SER A 29 7.42 9.96 4.07
CA SER A 29 6.54 11.12 3.86
C SER A 29 6.34 11.96 5.13
N LYS A 30 6.22 11.31 6.30
CA LYS A 30 6.20 12.02 7.59
C LYS A 30 7.53 12.72 7.87
N ALA A 31 8.65 12.06 7.61
CA ALA A 31 9.98 12.66 7.79
C ALA A 31 10.18 13.89 6.90
N LEU A 32 9.66 13.87 5.67
CA LEU A 32 9.64 15.04 4.79
C LEU A 32 8.81 16.18 5.36
N THR A 33 7.64 15.92 5.94
CA THR A 33 6.83 16.95 6.63
C THR A 33 7.56 17.56 7.84
N ILE A 34 8.40 16.79 8.53
CA ILE A 34 9.23 17.32 9.63
C ILE A 34 10.30 18.28 9.10
N GLN A 35 10.90 17.98 7.95
CA GLN A 35 11.93 18.82 7.32
C GLN A 35 11.34 20.06 6.63
N ASP A 36 10.17 19.90 6.02
CA ASP A 36 9.42 20.95 5.34
C ASP A 36 7.95 20.89 5.80
N PRO A 37 7.52 21.79 6.71
CA PRO A 37 6.13 21.84 7.18
C PRO A 37 5.10 22.13 6.09
N GLN A 38 5.51 22.57 4.89
CA GLN A 38 4.61 22.74 3.74
C GLN A 38 4.37 21.42 2.99
N HIS A 39 5.22 20.41 3.18
CA HIS A 39 5.03 19.09 2.59
C HIS A 39 3.82 18.39 3.23
N LYS A 40 2.84 18.05 2.41
CA LYS A 40 1.67 17.29 2.84
C LYS A 40 2.02 15.81 2.98
N THR A 41 1.92 15.28 4.19
CA THR A 41 2.09 13.85 4.46
C THR A 41 1.06 13.03 3.69
N LEU A 42 1.50 11.92 3.08
CA LEU A 42 0.64 10.95 2.43
C LEU A 42 -0.21 10.19 3.44
N SER A 43 -1.47 9.94 3.10
CA SER A 43 -2.34 9.05 3.87
C SER A 43 -2.06 7.58 3.57
N PHE A 44 -2.52 6.68 4.43
CA PHE A 44 -2.41 5.24 4.19
C PHE A 44 -3.14 4.84 2.90
N GLU A 45 -4.33 5.39 2.63
CA GLU A 45 -5.12 5.12 1.43
C GLU A 45 -4.41 5.59 0.16
N GLU A 46 -3.73 6.74 0.21
CA GLU A 46 -2.93 7.24 -0.91
C GLU A 46 -1.77 6.28 -1.23
N VAL A 47 -1.01 5.86 -0.21
CA VAL A 47 0.11 4.92 -0.41
C VAL A 47 -0.39 3.53 -0.81
N PHE A 48 -1.51 3.06 -0.28
CA PHE A 48 -2.13 1.80 -0.68
C PHE A 48 -2.57 1.84 -2.15
N ARG A 49 -3.14 2.96 -2.62
CA ARG A 49 -3.41 3.17 -4.05
C ARG A 49 -2.12 3.11 -4.86
N LEU A 50 -1.06 3.81 -4.45
CA LEU A 50 0.22 3.78 -5.17
C LEU A 50 0.80 2.36 -5.27
N ALA A 51 0.64 1.54 -4.24
CA ALA A 51 1.10 0.15 -4.24
C ALA A 51 0.22 -0.82 -5.06
N THR A 52 -0.96 -0.39 -5.51
CA THR A 52 -1.92 -1.21 -6.28
C THR A 52 -2.20 -0.55 -7.62
N LEU A 53 -3.26 0.24 -7.74
CA LEU A 53 -3.66 0.91 -8.99
C LEU A 53 -2.56 1.83 -9.54
N GLY A 54 -1.90 2.62 -8.70
CA GLY A 54 -0.81 3.49 -9.12
C GLY A 54 0.39 2.71 -9.66
N GLY A 55 0.65 1.53 -9.10
CA GLY A 55 1.62 0.56 -9.60
C GLY A 55 1.30 0.07 -11.01
N SER A 56 0.04 -0.31 -11.24
CA SER A 56 -0.41 -0.72 -12.57
C SER A 56 -0.40 0.43 -13.58
N GLU A 57 -0.77 1.66 -13.17
CA GLU A 57 -0.71 2.86 -14.02
C GLU A 57 0.74 3.15 -14.47
N ALA A 58 1.71 3.04 -13.54
CA ALA A 58 3.12 3.25 -13.82
C ALA A 58 3.70 2.23 -14.82
N LEU A 59 3.10 1.03 -14.89
CA LEU A 59 3.49 -0.05 -15.79
C LEU A 59 2.60 -0.16 -17.04
N SER A 60 1.62 0.74 -17.21
CA SER A 60 0.61 0.67 -18.29
C SER A 60 -0.17 -0.66 -18.32
N LEU A 61 -0.46 -1.19 -17.14
CA LEU A 61 -1.26 -2.40 -16.90
C LEU A 61 -2.58 -2.08 -16.18
N ASP A 62 -2.90 -0.80 -16.01
CA ASP A 62 -4.11 -0.33 -15.31
C ASP A 62 -5.40 -0.63 -16.05
N ASP A 63 -5.38 -1.05 -17.31
CA ASP A 63 -6.55 -1.61 -17.99
C ASP A 63 -6.78 -3.09 -17.64
N GLN A 64 -5.78 -3.78 -17.08
CA GLN A 64 -5.80 -5.22 -16.82
C GLN A 64 -5.88 -5.54 -15.32
N ILE A 65 -5.16 -4.81 -14.45
CA ILE A 65 -5.02 -5.14 -13.02
C ILE A 65 -5.10 -3.88 -12.12
N GLY A 66 -4.87 -4.06 -10.82
CA GLY A 66 -4.66 -2.97 -9.85
C GLY A 66 -5.88 -2.54 -9.03
N ASN A 67 -7.10 -2.95 -9.41
CA ASN A 67 -8.32 -2.73 -8.63
C ASN A 67 -9.46 -3.70 -9.06
N PHE A 68 -10.60 -3.64 -8.36
CA PHE A 68 -11.77 -4.47 -8.64
C PHE A 68 -12.76 -3.78 -9.58
N VAL A 69 -12.41 -3.71 -10.86
CA VAL A 69 -13.30 -3.20 -11.93
C VAL A 69 -13.67 -4.36 -12.86
N VAL A 70 -14.95 -4.44 -13.27
CA VAL A 70 -15.44 -5.47 -14.19
C VAL A 70 -14.65 -5.40 -15.51
N GLY A 71 -14.19 -6.55 -15.99
CA GLY A 71 -13.38 -6.66 -17.22
C GLY A 71 -11.88 -6.76 -16.98
N LYS A 72 -11.41 -6.51 -15.74
CA LYS A 72 -10.03 -6.73 -15.32
C LYS A 72 -9.78 -8.16 -14.86
N ASP A 73 -8.51 -8.55 -14.86
CA ASP A 73 -8.05 -9.81 -14.28
C ASP A 73 -8.21 -9.80 -12.75
N PHE A 74 -8.47 -10.99 -12.20
CA PHE A 74 -8.68 -11.15 -10.76
C PHE A 74 -7.37 -11.37 -10.00
N ASP A 75 -6.57 -10.31 -9.94
CA ASP A 75 -5.35 -10.26 -9.13
C ASP A 75 -5.68 -9.75 -7.73
N ALA A 76 -5.88 -10.68 -6.79
CA ALA A 76 -6.39 -10.37 -5.46
C ALA A 76 -5.74 -11.21 -4.35
N LEU A 77 -5.71 -10.65 -3.14
CA LEU A 77 -5.34 -11.36 -1.93
C LEU A 77 -6.53 -11.36 -0.95
N ARG A 78 -6.94 -12.57 -0.51
CA ARG A 78 -7.88 -12.70 0.61
C ARG A 78 -7.11 -12.57 1.92
N VAL A 79 -7.29 -11.47 2.61
CA VAL A 79 -6.61 -11.20 3.89
C VAL A 79 -7.47 -11.73 5.04
N ASN A 80 -6.89 -12.60 5.87
CA ASN A 80 -7.48 -13.03 7.14
C ASN A 80 -6.63 -12.49 8.29
N VAL A 81 -7.21 -11.58 9.07
CA VAL A 81 -6.54 -10.97 10.23
C VAL A 81 -6.74 -11.77 11.52
N CYS A 82 -7.60 -12.80 11.52
CA CYS A 82 -7.93 -13.62 12.69
C CYS A 82 -7.11 -14.93 12.75
N VAL A 83 -5.90 -14.94 12.20
CA VAL A 83 -5.06 -16.14 12.21
C VAL A 83 -4.37 -16.31 13.58
N PRO A 84 -4.26 -17.54 14.12
CA PRO A 84 -3.49 -17.78 15.35
C PRO A 84 -2.06 -17.26 15.21
N ASP A 85 -1.54 -16.62 16.27
CA ASP A 85 -0.21 -15.99 16.30
C ASP A 85 0.01 -14.93 15.20
N GLY A 86 -1.08 -14.37 14.67
CA GLY A 86 -1.05 -13.27 13.70
C GLY A 86 -0.59 -11.95 14.33
N PRO A 87 0.00 -11.05 13.54
CA PRO A 87 0.54 -9.78 14.06
C PRO A 87 -0.53 -8.69 14.29
N ILE A 88 -1.82 -9.03 14.18
CA ILE A 88 -2.93 -8.09 14.32
C ILE A 88 -3.88 -8.63 15.38
N ASP A 89 -4.01 -7.90 16.49
CA ASP A 89 -4.98 -8.16 17.54
C ASP A 89 -6.32 -7.51 17.19
N LEU A 90 -7.41 -8.24 17.43
CA LEU A 90 -8.77 -7.72 17.31
C LEU A 90 -9.43 -7.65 18.67
N PHE A 91 -9.87 -6.45 19.05
CA PHE A 91 -10.61 -6.24 20.29
C PHE A 91 -12.13 -6.36 20.05
N PRO A 92 -12.90 -6.86 21.03
CA PRO A 92 -14.35 -6.93 20.91
C PRO A 92 -14.98 -5.57 20.59
N GLY A 93 -15.76 -5.49 19.51
CA GLY A 93 -16.42 -4.25 19.06
C GLY A 93 -15.62 -3.41 18.05
N GLU A 94 -14.33 -3.71 17.85
CA GLU A 94 -13.47 -3.08 16.84
C GLU A 94 -13.30 -3.98 15.60
N GLY A 95 -14.42 -4.43 15.04
CA GLY A 95 -14.39 -5.21 13.81
C GLY A 95 -13.86 -4.38 12.63
N PRO A 96 -13.37 -5.05 11.56
CA PRO A 96 -13.00 -4.35 10.33
C PRO A 96 -14.17 -3.50 9.84
N LYS A 97 -13.91 -2.24 9.46
CA LYS A 97 -14.93 -1.40 8.83
C LYS A 97 -15.29 -1.99 7.48
N VAL A 98 -16.38 -2.75 7.41
CA VAL A 98 -16.97 -3.20 6.16
C VAL A 98 -17.79 -2.02 5.64
N ARG A 99 -17.31 -1.36 4.57
CA ARG A 99 -18.08 -0.37 3.81
C ARG A 99 -18.66 -1.00 2.57
#